data_AF-A0A810N980-F1
#
_entry.id   AF-A0A810N980-F1
#
_cell.length_a   1.000
_cell.length_b   1.000
_cell.length_c   1.000
_cell.angle_alpha   90.00
_cell.angle_beta   90.00
_cell.angle_gamma   90.00
#
_symmetry.space_group_name_H-M   'P 1'
#
loop_
_entity.id
_entity.type
_entity.pdbx_description
1 polymer ?
#
loop_
_entity_poly.entity_id
_entity_poly.type
_entity_poly.pdbx_seq_one_letter_code
_entity_poly.pdbx_strand_id
1 'polypeptide(L)'
;MWEGNTVRFLDHLSGYIGYRYDAADEDALIGALEVTDDESPDAWFEYPLVGTPLLRVFLAQAVGSAVLSVRVEGDIDAVLAARIETMLDLLSDGP
;
A
#
# COMPACT_ATOMS: atom_id res chain seq x y z
N MET A 1 2.92 2.65 -8.36
CA MET A 1 2.91 1.17 -8.29
C MET A 1 1.77 0.60 -9.13
N TRP A 2 1.91 -0.53 -9.81
CA TRP A 2 0.78 -1.17 -10.54
C TRP A 2 -0.26 -1.77 -9.59
N GLU A 3 -1.55 -1.71 -9.93
CA GLU A 3 -2.63 -2.26 -9.07
C GLU A 3 -2.45 -3.75 -8.76
N GLY A 4 -2.01 -4.55 -9.74
CA GLY A 4 -1.74 -5.99 -9.54
C GLY A 4 -0.60 -6.30 -8.55
N ASN A 5 0.20 -5.31 -8.16
CA ASN A 5 1.26 -5.47 -7.17
C ASN A 5 0.82 -5.12 -5.74
N THR A 6 -0.42 -4.66 -5.53
CA THR A 6 -0.92 -4.21 -4.22
C THR A 6 -0.84 -5.28 -3.15
N VAL A 7 -1.33 -6.49 -3.45
CA VAL A 7 -1.29 -7.62 -2.51
C VAL A 7 0.16 -7.95 -2.13
N ARG A 8 1.07 -7.97 -3.13
CA ARG A 8 2.50 -8.24 -2.88
C ARG A 8 3.15 -7.16 -2.01
N PHE A 9 2.81 -5.90 -2.27
CA PHE A 9 3.29 -4.77 -1.48
C PHE A 9 2.84 -4.87 -0.02
N LEU A 10 1.55 -5.09 0.21
CA LEU A 10 1.00 -5.18 1.56
C LEU A 10 1.53 -6.39 2.31
N ASP A 11 1.66 -7.55 1.67
CA ASP A 11 2.25 -8.75 2.28
C ASP A 11 3.71 -8.52 2.71
N HIS A 12 4.55 -7.96 1.82
CA HIS A 12 5.95 -7.68 2.16
C HIS A 12 6.09 -6.61 3.26
N LEU A 13 5.30 -5.54 3.19
CA LEU A 13 5.31 -4.49 4.21
C LEU A 13 4.86 -5.03 5.57
N SER A 14 3.84 -5.90 5.57
CA SER A 14 3.36 -6.60 6.77
C SER A 14 4.46 -7.42 7.42
N GLY A 15 5.26 -8.12 6.61
CA GLY A 15 6.42 -8.87 7.06
C GLY A 15 7.47 -8.02 7.78
N TYR A 16 7.68 -6.76 7.38
CA TYR A 16 8.64 -5.86 8.05
C TYR A 16 8.21 -5.41 9.43
N ILE A 17 6.90 -5.37 9.70
CA ILE A 17 6.35 -4.91 10.97
C ILE A 17 5.78 -6.06 11.82
N GLY A 18 5.95 -7.31 11.39
CA GLY A 18 5.41 -8.48 12.08
C GLY A 18 3.89 -8.58 12.06
N TYR A 19 3.21 -7.91 11.11
CA TYR A 19 1.79 -8.09 10.87
C TYR A 19 1.57 -9.35 10.03
N ARG A 20 0.54 -10.13 10.36
CA ARG A 20 0.19 -11.33 9.59
C ARG A 20 -0.87 -10.96 8.56
N TYR A 21 -0.43 -10.77 7.33
CA TYR A 21 -1.30 -10.60 6.18
C TYR A 21 -1.91 -11.96 5.78
N ASP A 22 -3.21 -12.01 5.53
CA ASP A 22 -3.96 -13.20 5.16
C ASP A 22 -5.09 -12.93 4.15
N ALA A 23 -5.89 -13.96 3.87
CA ALA A 23 -6.96 -13.88 2.86
C ALA A 23 -8.06 -12.87 3.21
N ALA A 24 -8.31 -12.60 4.50
CA ALA A 24 -9.28 -11.58 4.90
C ALA A 24 -8.76 -10.17 4.57
N ASP A 25 -7.44 -9.96 4.62
CA ASP A 25 -6.82 -8.72 4.18
C ASP A 25 -6.98 -8.54 2.65
N GLU A 26 -6.82 -9.61 1.87
CA GLU A 26 -7.05 -9.57 0.41
C GLU A 26 -8.51 -9.26 0.07
N ASP A 27 -9.46 -9.89 0.76
CA ASP A 27 -10.90 -9.66 0.57
C ASP A 27 -11.28 -8.20 0.86
N ALA A 28 -10.60 -7.54 1.80
CA ALA A 28 -10.84 -6.13 2.13
C ALA A 28 -10.45 -5.17 1.01
N LEU A 29 -9.62 -5.59 0.06
CA LEU A 29 -9.18 -4.78 -1.09
C LEU A 29 -10.13 -4.91 -2.29
N ILE A 30 -10.95 -5.97 -2.35
CA ILE A 30 -11.83 -6.24 -3.47
C ILE A 30 -12.85 -5.09 -3.62
N GLY A 31 -12.78 -4.39 -4.75
CA GLY A 31 -13.64 -3.23 -5.05
C GLY A 31 -13.33 -1.96 -4.25
N ALA A 32 -12.42 -2.02 -3.26
CA ALA A 32 -12.06 -0.88 -2.44
C ALA A 32 -11.33 0.20 -3.24
N LEU A 33 -10.48 -0.21 -4.20
CA LEU A 33 -9.69 0.70 -5.03
C LEU A 33 -10.49 1.31 -6.20
N GLU A 34 -11.58 0.67 -6.63
CA GLU A 34 -12.40 1.12 -7.77
C GLU A 34 -13.04 2.50 -7.56
N VAL A 35 -13.21 2.90 -6.30
CA VAL A 35 -13.84 4.18 -5.90
C VAL A 35 -12.83 5.23 -5.45
N THR A 36 -11.54 4.94 -5.52
CA THR A 36 -10.47 5.84 -5.05
C THR A 36 -9.98 6.78 -6.14
N ASP A 37 -9.48 7.94 -5.73
CA ASP A 37 -8.97 9.00 -6.62
C ASP A 37 -7.85 9.77 -5.90
N ASP A 38 -6.64 9.79 -6.49
CA ASP A 38 -5.48 10.41 -5.89
C ASP A 38 -5.47 11.94 -5.97
N GLU A 39 -6.28 12.53 -6.86
CA GLU A 39 -6.51 13.98 -6.96
C GLU A 39 -7.49 14.48 -5.90
N SER A 40 -8.27 13.59 -5.29
CA SER A 40 -9.24 13.90 -4.24
C SER A 40 -8.72 13.47 -2.86
N PRO A 41 -8.44 14.41 -1.93
CA PRO A 41 -7.88 14.07 -0.61
C PRO A 41 -8.80 13.18 0.24
N ASP A 42 -10.11 13.18 -0.03
CA ASP A 42 -11.12 12.40 0.69
C ASP A 42 -11.40 11.04 0.03
N ALA A 43 -10.77 10.72 -1.11
CA ALA A 43 -11.01 9.51 -1.89
C ALA A 43 -9.83 8.52 -1.85
N TRP A 44 -9.04 8.54 -0.76
CA TRP A 44 -8.00 7.55 -0.53
C TRP A 44 -8.54 6.39 0.30
N PHE A 45 -8.21 5.16 -0.09
CA PHE A 45 -8.45 3.99 0.74
C PHE A 45 -7.36 3.89 1.80
N GLU A 46 -7.76 3.93 3.08
CA GLU A 46 -6.86 3.74 4.21
C GLU A 46 -6.89 2.27 4.66
N TYR A 47 -5.71 1.63 4.65
CA TYR A 47 -5.50 0.28 5.16
C TYR A 47 -4.60 0.30 6.41
N PRO A 48 -5.11 -0.03 7.60
CA PRO A 48 -4.29 -0.11 8.80
C PRO A 48 -3.52 -1.44 8.87
N LEU A 49 -2.20 -1.36 8.95
CA LEU A 49 -1.33 -2.50 9.24
C LEU A 49 -0.96 -2.48 10.73
N VAL A 50 -1.60 -3.35 11.50
CA VAL A 50 -1.56 -3.36 12.97
C VAL A 50 -0.33 -4.12 13.53
N GLY A 51 0.83 -3.88 12.91
CA GLY A 51 2.12 -4.42 13.35
C GLY A 51 2.83 -3.55 14.37
N THR A 52 4.13 -3.79 14.54
CA THR A 52 5.04 -2.95 15.34
C THR A 52 6.21 -2.51 14.47
N PRO A 53 6.27 -1.23 14.04
CA PRO A 53 5.33 -0.14 14.32
C PRO A 53 3.96 -0.30 13.63
N LEU A 54 2.94 0.41 14.12
CA LEU A 54 1.67 0.54 13.40
C LEU A 54 1.88 1.43 12.17
N LEU A 55 1.42 0.95 11.02
CA LEU A 55 1.46 1.71 9.77
C LEU A 55 0.04 1.93 9.22
N ARG A 56 -0.16 3.05 8.55
CA ARG A 56 -1.34 3.33 7.73
C ARG A 56 -0.89 3.41 6.28
N VAL A 57 -1.46 2.58 5.44
CA VAL A 57 -1.20 2.58 4.00
C VAL A 57 -2.39 3.24 3.32
N PHE A 58 -2.13 4.31 2.59
CA PHE A 58 -3.11 4.98 1.77
C PHE A 58 -2.90 4.59 0.32
N LEU A 59 -3.97 4.16 -0.33
CA LEU A 59 -3.99 3.71 -1.71
C LEU A 59 -5.04 4.52 -2.49
N ALA A 60 -4.68 5.02 -3.65
CA ALA A 60 -5.62 5.66 -4.55
C ALA A 60 -5.25 5.43 -6.02
N GLN A 61 -6.26 5.32 -6.90
CA GLN A 61 -6.01 5.28 -8.33
C GLN A 61 -5.48 6.61 -8.84
N ALA A 62 -4.41 6.55 -9.63
CA ALA A 62 -3.92 7.70 -10.37
C ALA A 62 -4.84 7.94 -11.58
N VAL A 63 -5.40 9.14 -11.68
CA VAL A 63 -6.36 9.49 -12.73
C VAL A 63 -5.75 9.25 -14.13
N GLY A 64 -6.45 8.44 -14.93
CA GLY A 64 -6.06 8.14 -16.31
C GLY A 64 -4.92 7.12 -16.46
N SER A 65 -4.59 6.37 -15.41
CA SER A 65 -3.53 5.36 -15.41
C SER A 65 -3.96 4.05 -14.71
N ALA A 66 -3.28 2.95 -14.98
CA ALA A 66 -3.42 1.68 -14.24
C ALA A 66 -2.48 1.60 -13.03
N VAL A 67 -2.04 2.77 -12.56
CA VAL A 67 -1.07 2.94 -11.48
C VAL A 67 -1.81 3.43 -10.24
N LEU A 68 -1.46 2.85 -9.11
CA LEU A 68 -1.83 3.33 -7.79
C LEU A 68 -0.78 4.29 -7.25
N SER A 69 -1.28 5.39 -6.71
CA SER A 69 -0.59 6.26 -5.78
C SER A 69 -0.61 5.60 -4.39
N VAL A 70 0.56 5.53 -3.76
CA VAL A 70 0.75 4.84 -2.47
C VAL A 70 1.42 5.81 -1.51
N ARG A 71 0.89 5.91 -0.29
CA ARG A 71 1.50 6.67 0.81
C ARG A 71 1.50 5.80 2.06
N VAL A 72 2.62 5.76 2.76
CA VAL A 72 2.75 5.01 4.03
C VAL A 72 3.03 6.01 5.14
N GLU A 73 2.25 5.94 6.21
CA GLU A 73 2.42 6.75 7.41
C GLU A 73 2.57 5.88 8.65
N GLY A 74 3.23 6.41 9.67
CA GLY A 74 3.45 5.73 10.94
C GLY A 74 4.80 6.12 11.56
N ASP A 75 5.22 5.35 12.56
CA ASP A 75 6.54 5.48 13.17
C ASP A 75 7.59 4.80 12.27
N ILE A 76 7.96 5.47 11.18
CA ILE A 76 8.85 4.92 10.15
C ILE A 76 10.28 5.40 10.40
N ASP A 77 11.16 4.49 10.81
CA ASP A 77 12.59 4.77 10.90
C ASP A 77 13.28 4.78 9.52
N ALA A 78 14.53 5.25 9.46
CA ALA A 78 15.28 5.39 8.20
C ALA A 78 15.52 4.05 7.48
N VAL A 79 15.64 2.94 8.20
CA VAL A 79 15.82 1.61 7.60
C VAL A 79 14.51 1.13 6.99
N LEU A 80 13.39 1.31 7.69
CA LEU A 80 12.07 0.96 7.19
C LEU A 80 11.67 1.84 6.00
N ALA A 81 11.96 3.15 6.05
CA ALA A 81 11.74 4.08 4.93
C ALA A 81 12.47 3.60 3.67
N ALA A 82 13.77 3.32 3.77
CA ALA A 82 14.57 2.85 2.63
C ALA A 82 14.04 1.53 2.04
N ARG A 83 13.53 0.63 2.87
CA ARG A 83 12.91 -0.63 2.43
C ARG A 83 11.58 -0.39 1.69
N ILE A 84 10.74 0.51 2.20
CA ILE A 84 9.48 0.90 1.56
C ILE A 84 9.77 1.54 0.19
N GLU A 85 10.70 2.49 0.12
CA GLU A 85 11.10 3.14 -1.14
C GLU A 85 11.62 2.13 -2.16
N THR A 86 12.54 1.25 -1.75
CA THR A 86 13.07 0.20 -2.63
C THR A 86 11.96 -0.72 -3.16
N MET A 87 10.98 -1.07 -2.32
CA MET A 87 9.87 -1.91 -2.73
C MET A 87 8.94 -1.20 -3.71
N LEU A 88 8.63 0.08 -3.46
CA LEU A 88 7.80 0.89 -4.35
C LEU A 88 8.46 1.06 -5.72
N ASP A 89 9.77 1.27 -5.78
CA ASP A 89 10.52 1.33 -7.03
C ASP A 89 10.43 0.00 -7.80
N LEU A 90 10.70 -1.12 -7.12
CA LEU A 90 10.65 -2.47 -7.72
C LEU A 90 9.25 -2.85 -8.23
N LEU A 91 8.19 -2.44 -7.54
CA LEU A 91 6.80 -2.75 -7.91
C LEU A 91 6.17 -1.70 -8.84
N SER A 92 6.89 -0.63 -9.15
CA SER A 92 6.49 0.39 -10.12
C SER A 92 7.16 0.19 -11.48
N ASP A 93 8.39 -0.36 -11.51
CA ASP A 93 8.95 -0.93 -12.73
C ASP A 93 8.08 -2.13 -13.15
N GLY A 94 7.70 -2.21 -14.44
CA GLY A 94 6.58 -3.03 -14.93
C GLY A 94 6.63 -4.55 -14.63
N PRO A 95 5.53 -5.29 -14.88
CA PRO A 95 5.49 -6.74 -14.70
C PRO A 95 6.46 -7.51 -15.61
#